data_AF-A0A2D4QWA2-F1
#
_entry.id   AF-A0A2D4QWA2-F1
#
_cell.length_a   1.000
_cell.length_b   1.000
_cell.length_c   1.000
_cell.angle_alpha   90.00
_cell.angle_beta   90.00
_cell.angle_gamma   90.00
#
_symmetry.space_group_name_H-M   'P 1'
#
loop_
_entity.id
_entity.type
_entity.pdbx_description
1 polymer ?
#
loop_
_entity_poly.entity_id
_entity_poly.type
_entity_poly.pdbx_seq_one_letter_code
_entity_poly.pdbx_strand_id
1 'polypeptide(L)'
;MISKKKKLSIAFLKSHKTDYTQKDFEKMWKMVWRNIREENPSMRLTKGGYQFLKNSLELKDYMVKLKRECKLKPEILLGLDKFITCPYYITNKEIYVFEEKLASELVLRAGDLDILIVSRR
;
A
#
# COMPACT_ATOMS: atom_id res chain seq x y z
N MET A 1 13.67 -16.30 -8.37
CA MET A 1 12.61 -16.25 -7.33
C MET A 1 11.58 -15.20 -7.72
N ILE A 2 10.28 -15.50 -7.60
CA ILE A 2 9.20 -14.52 -7.87
C ILE A 2 9.14 -13.51 -6.72
N SER A 3 9.14 -12.20 -7.03
CA SER A 3 9.07 -11.13 -6.01
C SER A 3 7.77 -11.19 -5.20
N LYS A 4 7.80 -10.74 -3.93
CA LYS A 4 6.60 -10.66 -3.06
C LYS A 4 5.46 -9.91 -3.73
N LYS A 5 5.78 -8.81 -4.41
CA LYS A 5 4.84 -7.95 -5.13
C LYS A 5 4.14 -8.67 -6.27
N LYS A 6 4.89 -9.46 -7.06
CA LYS A 6 4.35 -10.28 -8.14
C LYS A 6 3.45 -11.40 -7.62
N LYS A 7 3.83 -12.07 -6.53
CA LYS A 7 2.98 -13.07 -5.86
C LYS A 7 1.63 -12.48 -5.41
N LEU A 8 1.66 -11.33 -4.74
CA LEU A 8 0.44 -10.61 -4.32
C LEU A 8 -0.42 -10.20 -5.51
N SER A 9 0.21 -9.69 -6.57
CA SER A 9 -0.49 -9.26 -7.78
C SER A 9 -1.25 -10.41 -8.47
N ILE A 10 -0.64 -11.60 -8.50
CA ILE A 10 -1.31 -12.81 -8.99
C ILE A 10 -2.48 -13.19 -8.08
N ALA A 11 -2.31 -13.12 -6.76
CA ALA A 11 -3.38 -13.42 -5.80
C ALA A 11 -4.58 -12.45 -5.94
N PHE A 12 -4.30 -11.15 -6.13
CA PHE A 12 -5.33 -10.13 -6.36
C PHE A 12 -6.12 -10.40 -7.63
N LEU A 13 -5.44 -10.73 -8.74
CA LEU A 13 -6.13 -11.08 -9.98
C LEU A 13 -6.97 -12.32 -9.84
N LYS A 14 -6.43 -13.41 -9.27
CA LYS A 14 -7.18 -14.66 -9.10
C LYS A 14 -8.46 -14.47 -8.27
N SER A 15 -8.40 -13.58 -7.28
CA SER A 15 -9.56 -13.25 -6.44
C SER A 15 -10.59 -12.40 -7.18
N HIS A 16 -10.17 -11.57 -8.13
CA HIS A 16 -11.05 -10.69 -8.90
C HIS A 16 -11.59 -11.33 -10.19
N LYS A 17 -10.78 -12.17 -10.85
CA LYS A 17 -11.03 -12.81 -12.14
C LYS A 17 -10.22 -14.10 -12.23
N THR A 18 -10.90 -15.24 -12.20
CA THR A 18 -10.27 -16.57 -12.22
C THR A 18 -9.46 -16.82 -13.50
N ASP A 19 -10.01 -16.45 -14.66
CA ASP A 19 -9.38 -16.64 -15.97
C ASP A 19 -8.76 -15.33 -16.51
N TYR A 20 -7.71 -14.86 -15.84
CA TYR A 20 -7.00 -13.64 -16.26
C TYR A 20 -5.98 -13.93 -17.37
N THR A 21 -5.85 -12.99 -18.30
CA THR A 21 -4.82 -13.02 -19.35
C THR A 21 -3.54 -12.29 -18.91
N GLN A 22 -2.44 -12.49 -19.63
CA GLN A 22 -1.21 -11.72 -19.41
C GLN A 22 -1.43 -10.20 -19.56
N LYS A 23 -2.30 -9.78 -20.49
CA LYS A 23 -2.67 -8.38 -20.69
C LYS A 23 -3.43 -7.82 -19.48
N ASP A 24 -4.32 -8.62 -18.88
CA ASP A 24 -5.02 -8.24 -17.66
C ASP A 24 -4.04 -8.02 -16.50
N PHE A 25 -3.03 -8.89 -16.37
CA PHE A 25 -1.98 -8.74 -15.36
C PHE A 25 -1.21 -7.44 -15.52
N GLU A 26 -0.75 -7.13 -16.73
CA GLU A 26 0.02 -5.90 -16.99
C GLU A 26 -0.79 -4.63 -16.75
N LYS A 27 -2.07 -4.65 -17.14
CA LYS A 27 -3.00 -3.54 -16.89
C LYS A 27 -3.19 -3.32 -15.40
N MET A 28 -3.47 -4.39 -14.64
CA MET A 28 -3.64 -4.30 -13.20
C MET A 28 -2.33 -3.88 -12.51
N TRP A 29 -1.18 -4.41 -12.93
CA TRP A 29 0.12 -4.06 -12.37
C TRP A 29 0.41 -2.56 -12.45
N LYS A 30 0.20 -1.96 -13.63
CA LYS A 30 0.38 -0.51 -13.86
C LYS A 30 -0.65 0.34 -13.11
N MET A 31 -1.87 -0.18 -12.97
CA MET A 31 -2.94 0.51 -12.23
C MET A 31 -2.67 0.49 -10.72
N VAL A 32 -2.22 -0.63 -10.17
CA VAL A 32 -2.14 -0.85 -8.72
C VAL A 32 -0.89 -0.22 -8.11
N TRP A 33 0.27 -0.39 -8.74
CA TRP A 33 1.56 -0.06 -8.12
C TRP A 33 2.12 1.27 -8.59
N ARG A 34 2.58 2.11 -7.65
CA ARG A 34 3.26 3.37 -7.99
C ARG A 34 4.63 3.15 -8.62
N ASN A 35 5.37 2.20 -8.08
CA ASN A 35 6.62 1.76 -8.68
C ASN A 35 6.36 0.43 -9.39
N ILE A 36 6.63 0.34 -10.69
CA ILE A 36 6.38 -0.88 -11.48
C ILE A 36 7.61 -1.79 -11.60
N ARG A 37 8.79 -1.36 -11.12
CA ARG A 37 10.03 -2.16 -11.19
C ARG A 37 9.94 -3.34 -10.21
N GLU A 38 10.31 -4.53 -10.66
CA GLU A 38 10.25 -5.76 -9.83
C GLU A 38 11.33 -5.78 -8.74
N GLU A 39 12.52 -5.25 -9.04
CA GLU A 39 13.62 -5.13 -8.07
C GLU A 39 13.38 -4.11 -6.94
N ASN A 40 12.39 -3.23 -7.06
CA ASN A 40 12.11 -2.25 -6.02
C ASN A 40 11.19 -2.85 -4.93
N PRO A 41 11.58 -2.83 -3.65
CA PRO A 41 10.79 -3.41 -2.56
C PRO A 41 9.52 -2.61 -2.23
N SER A 42 9.35 -1.40 -2.76
CA SER A 42 8.21 -0.53 -2.50
C SER A 42 6.88 -1.22 -2.83
N MET A 43 6.03 -1.29 -1.81
CA MET A 43 4.66 -1.77 -1.87
C MET A 43 3.64 -0.62 -1.97
N ARG A 44 4.08 0.57 -2.39
CA ARG A 44 3.23 1.75 -2.48
C ARG A 44 2.23 1.64 -3.63
N LEU A 45 0.96 1.88 -3.30
CA LEU A 45 -0.18 1.82 -4.19
C LEU A 45 -0.46 3.18 -4.84
N THR A 46 -1.01 3.15 -6.04
CA THR A 46 -1.70 4.32 -6.61
C THR A 46 -3.05 4.51 -5.90
N LYS A 47 -3.71 5.65 -6.12
CA LYS A 47 -5.09 5.84 -5.67
C LYS A 47 -6.04 4.77 -6.23
N GLY A 48 -5.88 4.42 -7.51
CA GLY A 48 -6.68 3.36 -8.15
C GLY A 48 -6.37 1.98 -7.57
N GLY A 49 -5.10 1.71 -7.25
CA GLY A 49 -4.70 0.48 -6.57
C GLY A 49 -5.32 0.33 -5.18
N TYR A 50 -5.31 1.40 -4.38
CA TYR A 50 -5.97 1.41 -3.08
C TYR A 50 -7.47 1.16 -3.19
N GLN A 51 -8.15 1.86 -4.10
CA GLN A 51 -9.59 1.68 -4.32
C GLN A 51 -9.92 0.26 -4.82
N PHE A 52 -9.08 -0.31 -5.68
CA PHE A 52 -9.23 -1.70 -6.13
C PHE A 52 -9.12 -2.68 -4.96
N LEU A 53 -8.06 -2.59 -4.15
CA LEU A 53 -7.88 -3.47 -2.99
C LEU A 53 -9.00 -3.31 -1.95
N LYS A 54 -9.44 -2.08 -1.70
CA LYS A 54 -10.46 -1.79 -0.69
C LYS A 54 -11.87 -2.12 -1.16
N ASN A 55 -12.25 -1.74 -2.38
CA ASN A 55 -13.65 -1.78 -2.82
C ASN A 55 -13.94 -3.00 -3.71
N SER A 56 -12.96 -3.46 -4.48
CA SER A 56 -13.14 -4.60 -5.39
C SER A 56 -12.72 -5.93 -4.76
N LEU A 57 -11.73 -5.90 -3.86
CA LEU A 57 -11.28 -7.08 -3.11
C LEU A 57 -11.72 -7.07 -1.64
N GLU A 58 -12.34 -5.98 -1.19
CA GLU A 58 -12.87 -5.84 0.17
C GLU A 58 -11.84 -6.15 1.28
N LEU A 59 -10.55 -5.88 1.00
CA LEU A 59 -9.49 -6.10 1.97
C LEU A 59 -9.59 -5.08 3.10
N LYS A 60 -9.50 -5.57 4.34
CA LYS A 60 -9.47 -4.72 5.53
C LYS A 60 -8.23 -3.83 5.50
N ASP A 61 -8.46 -2.52 5.50
CA ASP A 61 -7.43 -1.50 5.62
C ASP A 61 -7.42 -0.88 7.03
N TYR A 62 -6.24 -0.49 7.47
CA TYR A 62 -6.00 0.19 8.73
C TYR A 62 -5.53 1.60 8.43
N MET A 63 -6.29 2.58 8.93
CA MET A 63 -5.98 3.99 8.73
C MET A 63 -5.12 4.52 9.87
N VAL A 64 -4.02 5.14 9.48
CA VAL A 64 -3.02 5.76 10.34
C VAL A 64 -2.99 7.25 10.00
N LYS A 65 -3.45 8.10 10.92
CA LYS A 65 -3.58 9.54 10.71
C LYS A 65 -2.30 10.26 11.12
N LEU A 66 -1.85 11.20 10.29
CA LEU A 66 -0.78 12.13 10.60
C LEU A 66 -1.38 13.32 11.39
N LYS A 67 -0.82 13.68 12.55
CA LYS A 67 -1.35 14.81 13.37
C LYS A 67 -1.15 16.15 12.68
N ARG A 68 -0.19 16.26 11.75
CA ARG A 68 0.06 17.44 10.93
C ARG A 68 0.11 17.04 9.47
N GLU A 69 -0.23 17.98 8.59
CA GLU A 69 -0.09 17.75 7.16
C GLU A 69 1.40 17.63 6.81
N CYS A 70 1.81 16.44 6.34
CA CYS A 70 3.18 16.18 5.95
C CYS A 70 3.38 16.50 4.47
N LYS A 71 4.32 17.39 4.17
CA LYS A 71 4.86 17.50 2.81
C LYS A 71 5.59 16.20 2.51
N LEU A 72 5.05 15.40 1.59
CA LEU A 72 5.61 14.11 1.17
C LEU A 72 6.91 14.31 0.36
N LYS A 73 7.98 14.72 1.05
CA LYS A 73 9.31 14.84 0.46
C LYS A 73 9.80 13.46 0.00
N PRO A 74 10.64 13.39 -1.05
CA PRO A 74 11.19 12.13 -1.54
C PRO A 74 11.88 11.29 -0.44
N GLU A 75 12.58 11.93 0.49
CA GLU A 75 13.26 11.26 1.62
C GLU A 75 12.29 10.50 2.53
N ILE A 76 11.18 11.14 2.90
CA ILE A 76 10.13 10.53 3.73
C ILE A 76 9.52 9.35 2.97
N LEU A 77 9.23 9.55 1.69
CA LEU A 77 8.67 8.50 0.82
C LEU A 77 9.62 7.29 0.70
N LEU A 78 10.92 7.51 0.59
CA LEU A 78 11.94 6.46 0.55
C LEU A 78 12.08 5.74 1.90
N GLY A 79 11.99 6.47 3.01
CA GLY A 79 11.98 5.87 4.35
C GLY A 79 10.77 4.95 4.55
N LEU A 80 9.59 5.42 4.16
CA LEU A 80 8.36 4.61 4.21
C LEU A 80 8.42 3.40 3.28
N ASP A 81 8.97 3.54 2.07
CA ASP A 81 9.14 2.42 1.13
C ASP A 81 10.04 1.31 1.68
N LYS A 82 11.00 1.64 2.55
CA LYS A 82 11.87 0.67 3.22
C LYS A 82 11.22 0.04 4.45
N PHE A 83 10.42 0.81 5.18
CA PHE A 83 9.79 0.38 6.42
C PHE A 83 8.53 -0.46 6.19
N ILE A 84 7.66 -0.02 5.27
CA ILE A 84 6.36 -0.64 5.05
C ILE A 84 6.51 -1.85 4.11
N THR A 85 6.26 -3.05 4.65
CA THR A 85 6.46 -4.31 3.92
C THR A 85 5.19 -4.87 3.29
N CYS A 86 4.04 -4.25 3.52
CA CYS A 86 2.73 -4.61 2.97
C CYS A 86 2.24 -3.57 1.94
N PRO A 87 1.23 -3.88 1.10
CA PRO A 87 0.58 -2.87 0.28
C PRO A 87 0.14 -1.67 1.12
N TYR A 88 0.38 -0.46 0.64
CA TYR A 88 -0.03 0.74 1.36
C TYR A 88 -0.31 1.93 0.45
N TYR A 89 -1.18 2.82 0.90
CA TYR A 89 -1.48 4.09 0.25
C TYR A 89 -1.22 5.24 1.20
N ILE A 90 -0.75 6.38 0.67
CA ILE A 90 -0.41 7.54 1.47
C ILE A 90 -0.95 8.81 0.82
N THR A 91 -1.44 9.70 1.68
CA THR A 91 -1.82 11.08 1.38
C THR A 91 -1.01 12.02 2.28
N ASN A 92 -1.19 13.33 2.14
CA ASN A 92 -0.52 14.29 3.02
C ASN A 92 -1.00 14.22 4.48
N LYS A 93 -2.08 13.49 4.77
CA LYS A 93 -2.73 13.45 6.10
C LYS A 93 -2.84 12.05 6.68
N GLU A 94 -2.77 11.01 5.86
CA GLU A 94 -3.16 9.65 6.25
C GLU A 94 -2.34 8.61 5.49
N ILE A 95 -2.03 7.52 6.17
CA ILE A 95 -1.44 6.30 5.62
C ILE A 95 -2.45 5.18 5.81
N TYR A 96 -2.63 4.37 4.77
CA TYR A 96 -3.51 3.21 4.76
C TYR A 96 -2.66 1.98 4.51
N VAL A 97 -2.72 1.00 5.41
CA VAL A 97 -1.99 -0.27 5.31
C VAL A 97 -2.95 -1.44 5.41
N PHE A 98 -2.59 -2.57 4.81
CA PHE A 98 -3.44 -3.78 4.81
C PHE A 98 -2.95 -4.84 5.82
N GLU A 99 -2.20 -4.42 6.84
CA GLU A 99 -1.68 -5.28 7.91
C GLU A 99 -1.76 -4.57 9.26
N GLU A 100 -2.41 -5.20 10.24
CA GLU A 100 -2.71 -4.59 11.54
C GLU A 100 -1.44 -4.32 12.36
N LYS A 101 -0.57 -5.33 12.46
CA LYS A 101 0.69 -5.23 13.20
C LYS A 101 1.54 -4.07 12.69
N LEU A 102 1.60 -3.91 11.36
CA LEU A 102 2.36 -2.84 10.72
C LEU A 102 1.71 -1.46 10.97
N ALA A 103 0.38 -1.38 11.04
CA ALA A 103 -0.31 -0.16 11.45
C ALA A 103 0.06 0.25 12.89
N SER A 104 0.11 -0.71 13.81
CA SER A 104 0.53 -0.48 15.19
C SER A 104 2.01 -0.05 15.27
N GLU A 105 2.90 -0.72 14.54
CA GLU A 105 4.32 -0.37 14.49
C GLU A 105 4.56 1.04 13.89
N LEU A 106 3.80 1.41 12.84
CA LEU A 106 3.86 2.74 12.24
C LEU A 106 3.59 3.85 13.25
N VAL A 107 2.67 3.63 14.19
CA VAL A 107 2.32 4.62 15.22
C VAL A 107 3.39 4.69 16.31
N LEU A 108 3.95 3.56 16.70
CA LEU A 108 4.95 3.47 17.76
C LEU A 108 6.33 4.00 17.34
N ARG A 109 6.73 3.80 16.07
CA ARG A 109 8.03 4.24 15.54
C ARG A 109 8.04 5.64 14.96
N ALA A 110 6.95 6.38 15.10
CA ALA A 110 6.79 7.70 14.52
C ALA A 110 7.50 8.77 15.38
N GLY A 111 8.84 8.74 15.38
CA GLY A 111 9.67 9.66 16.17
C GLY A 111 9.60 11.13 15.70
N ASP A 112 9.43 11.37 14.39
CA ASP A 112 9.33 12.73 13.78
C ASP A 112 8.00 12.96 13.02
N LEU A 113 7.24 11.89 12.80
CA LEU A 113 5.91 11.96 12.23
C LEU A 113 4.95 11.82 13.40
N ASP A 114 4.33 12.89 13.81
CA ASP A 114 3.26 12.81 14.78
C ASP A 114 2.13 11.92 14.20
N ILE A 115 1.94 10.70 14.68
CA ILE A 115 0.97 9.74 14.11
C ILE A 115 -0.02 9.23 15.19
N LEU A 116 -1.28 8.96 14.81
CA LEU A 116 -2.32 8.35 15.66
C LEU A 116 -3.12 7.29 14.89
N ILE A 117 -3.50 6.19 15.56
CA ILE A 117 -4.48 5.21 15.03
C ILE A 117 -5.88 5.80 15.16
N VAL A 118 -6.65 5.75 14.08
CA VAL A 118 -8.06 6.16 14.11
C VAL A 118 -8.91 4.99 13.63
N SER A 119 -9.72 4.44 14.54
CA SER A 119 -10.75 3.47 14.16
C SER A 119 -11.78 4.18 13.28
N ARG A 120 -11.99 3.69 12.05
CA ARG A 120 -13.12 4.12 11.22
C ARG A 120 -14.38 3.49 11.81
N ARG A 121 -15.32 4.33 12.25
CA ARG A 121 -16.71 3.94 12.50
C ARG A 121 -17.44 3.76 11.18
#